data_AF-A0A7V8QM37-F1
#
_entry.id   AF-A0A7V8QM37-F1
#
_cell.length_a   1.000
_cell.length_b   1.000
_cell.length_c   1.000
_cell.angle_alpha   90.00
_cell.angle_beta   90.00
_cell.angle_gamma   90.00
#
_symmetry.space_group_name_H-M   'P 1'
#
loop_
_entity.id
_entity.type
_entity.pdbx_description
1 polymer ?
#
loop_
_entity_poly.entity_id
_entity_poly.type
_entity_poly.pdbx_seq_one_letter_code
_entity_poly.pdbx_strand_id
1 'polypeptide(L)'
;MNLAVTHDPVTRASLSDAIDEACGRIAPAWPLDRAIAVNPYWGWLEQRFEDVDARLGPLAGTTLWMPPGYYRAAWASGDIGPDHLRRALAEAGSTDSEGALVAALDADQPATTALPLLSDFARGFPTGAGQGGWAETILDQISRFCAGHFDADQADWRAPGTDGLYEQWRRTFIADHGATLPDHTGALQARARALPAGDSRAAIAAVAERLGFEGDELVTLMETALLRVSGWASWCAYRRWNARLAGTDDDAIEGLLAIRLAWETLLDDGARGTGSNWARWRTAWRGPADETALAQRRRMAVWHRALEIAYQQPLTEALARPAPAAEPVPAVQAVFCIDVRSEVFRRALEDVAPGIQTRGFAGFFGLPVSYAPLGAAAERPQLPGLLAPALRVSDSCGDTQADGAMAARRRQRLARASSWRHFTSLPASAFSLVETLGLGYLGKLVRNSLSGAPLPEGWGRAGLSGDETSRLRPALELPGEDAAGAGTDIAERVLGAMGLTGNVAGLVLLVGHGSTSSNNPQAAALDCGACCGQTGEVNARALAALLNDPAVRRGLAERGMEIPASTHFLAALHNTTTDEV
;
A
#
# COMPACT_ATOMS: atom_id res chain seq x y z
N MET A 1 -28.28 -18.61 -16.94
CA MET A 1 -29.33 -18.12 -17.87
C MET A 1 -28.61 -17.64 -19.11
N ASN A 2 -28.76 -18.33 -20.25
CA ASN A 2 -28.03 -18.06 -21.49
C ASN A 2 -28.46 -16.71 -22.07
N LEU A 3 -27.61 -15.69 -21.94
CA LEU A 3 -27.74 -14.45 -22.70
C LEU A 3 -27.04 -14.65 -24.04
N ALA A 4 -27.81 -14.59 -25.12
CA ALA A 4 -27.28 -14.51 -26.47
C ALA A 4 -26.58 -13.15 -26.63
N VAL A 5 -25.25 -13.18 -26.75
CA VAL A 5 -24.43 -11.99 -27.01
C VAL A 5 -24.43 -11.73 -28.51
N THR A 6 -25.01 -10.61 -28.92
CA THR A 6 -24.85 -10.06 -30.27
C THR A 6 -23.46 -9.46 -30.39
N HIS A 7 -22.67 -9.93 -31.37
CA HIS A 7 -21.34 -9.41 -31.68
C HIS A 7 -21.43 -8.05 -32.38
N ASP A 8 -21.15 -6.97 -31.65
CA ASP A 8 -20.82 -5.67 -32.22
C ASP A 8 -19.29 -5.50 -32.24
N PRO A 9 -18.70 -4.96 -33.33
CA PRO A 9 -17.26 -4.76 -33.42
C PRO A 9 -16.76 -3.80 -32.32
N VAL A 10 -15.58 -4.09 -31.77
CA VAL A 10 -14.93 -3.25 -30.75
C VAL A 10 -14.72 -1.84 -31.30
N THR A 11 -15.50 -0.89 -30.79
CA THR A 11 -15.25 0.53 -31.06
C THR A 11 -14.05 1.00 -30.23
N ARG A 12 -13.29 1.98 -30.73
CA ARG A 12 -12.14 2.55 -30.01
C ARG A 12 -12.51 3.11 -28.63
N ALA A 13 -13.74 3.58 -28.46
CA ALA A 13 -14.28 4.02 -27.18
C ALA A 13 -14.50 2.83 -26.22
N SER A 14 -15.11 1.74 -26.69
CA SER A 14 -15.32 0.52 -25.90
C SER A 14 -14.01 -0.13 -25.42
N LEU A 15 -12.93 -0.07 -26.22
CA LEU A 15 -11.62 -0.58 -25.79
C LEU A 15 -10.97 0.29 -24.69
N SER A 16 -11.05 1.62 -24.83
CA SER A 16 -10.52 2.56 -23.84
C SER A 16 -11.15 2.31 -22.47
N ASP A 17 -12.49 2.25 -22.43
CA ASP A 17 -13.24 2.06 -21.19
C ASP A 17 -12.92 0.70 -20.55
N ALA A 18 -12.75 -0.35 -21.37
CA ALA A 18 -12.38 -1.67 -20.89
C ALA A 18 -10.97 -1.69 -20.26
N ILE A 19 -10.00 -0.99 -20.87
CA ILE A 19 -8.63 -0.85 -20.31
C ILE A 19 -8.70 -0.10 -18.98
N ASP A 20 -9.41 1.02 -18.95
CA ASP A 20 -9.54 1.85 -17.75
C ASP A 20 -10.24 1.09 -16.61
N GLU A 21 -11.28 0.29 -16.91
CA GLU A 21 -11.92 -0.59 -15.94
C GLU A 21 -10.94 -1.63 -15.37
N ALA A 22 -10.27 -2.40 -16.25
CA ALA A 22 -9.37 -3.47 -15.82
C ALA A 22 -8.20 -2.94 -14.99
N CYS A 23 -7.59 -1.82 -15.41
CA CYS A 23 -6.54 -1.15 -14.64
C CYS A 23 -7.07 -0.60 -13.31
N GLY A 24 -8.32 -0.09 -13.28
CA GLY A 24 -8.98 0.42 -12.08
C GLY A 24 -9.30 -0.64 -11.03
N ARG A 25 -9.31 -1.93 -11.38
CA ARG A 25 -9.52 -3.04 -10.43
C ARG A 25 -8.32 -3.37 -9.55
N ILE A 26 -7.13 -2.91 -9.92
CA ILE A 26 -5.90 -3.22 -9.19
C ILE A 26 -5.68 -2.19 -8.07
N ALA A 27 -5.61 -2.67 -6.83
CA ALA A 27 -5.31 -1.82 -5.70
C ALA A 27 -3.82 -1.38 -5.70
N PRO A 28 -3.53 -0.11 -5.36
CA PRO A 28 -2.16 0.38 -5.25
C PRO A 28 -1.40 -0.27 -4.07
N ALA A 29 -0.09 -0.44 -4.21
CA ALA A 29 0.80 -0.86 -3.13
C ALA A 29 1.93 0.16 -2.93
N TRP A 30 2.07 0.67 -1.72
CA TRP A 30 3.09 1.66 -1.37
C TRP A 30 4.47 1.00 -1.23
N PRO A 31 5.56 1.73 -1.54
CA PRO A 31 6.92 1.23 -1.40
C PRO A 31 7.29 0.98 0.06
N LEU A 32 8.35 0.22 0.29
CA LEU A 32 8.80 -0.22 1.61
C LEU A 32 9.07 0.93 2.59
N ASP A 33 9.54 2.08 2.12
CA ASP A 33 9.81 3.26 2.96
C ASP A 33 8.52 4.02 3.36
N ARG A 34 7.38 3.66 2.77
CA ARG A 34 6.06 4.27 2.98
C ARG A 34 4.95 3.23 3.11
N ALA A 35 5.31 2.03 3.55
CA ALA A 35 4.40 0.89 3.57
C ALA A 35 3.20 1.20 4.49
N ILE A 36 2.00 1.10 3.93
CA ILE A 36 0.73 1.25 4.64
C ILE A 36 -0.18 0.07 4.32
N ALA A 37 -1.11 -0.22 5.23
CA ALA A 37 -2.17 -1.18 4.96
C ALA A 37 -3.15 -0.61 3.93
N VAL A 38 -3.40 -1.38 2.87
CA VAL A 38 -4.33 -1.03 1.79
C VAL A 38 -5.32 -2.16 1.65
N ASN A 39 -6.60 -1.84 1.46
CA ASN A 39 -7.57 -2.84 1.06
C ASN A 39 -7.20 -3.39 -0.33
N PRO A 40 -6.82 -4.67 -0.49
CA PRO A 40 -6.44 -5.23 -1.79
C PRO A 40 -7.62 -5.23 -2.79
N TYR A 41 -8.84 -4.99 -2.31
CA TYR A 41 -10.06 -4.91 -3.11
C TYR A 41 -10.56 -3.47 -3.29
N TRP A 42 -9.69 -2.46 -3.12
CA TRP A 42 -10.07 -1.04 -3.27
C TRP A 42 -10.73 -0.72 -4.63
N GLY A 43 -10.31 -1.39 -5.71
CA GLY A 43 -10.93 -1.25 -7.04
C GLY A 43 -12.33 -1.88 -7.20
N TRP A 44 -12.87 -2.45 -6.12
CA TRP A 44 -14.11 -3.24 -6.12
C TRP A 44 -15.17 -2.71 -5.14
N LEU A 45 -14.91 -1.55 -4.50
CA LEU A 45 -15.75 -1.01 -3.41
C LEU A 45 -17.22 -0.77 -3.78
N GLU A 46 -17.50 -0.49 -5.05
CA GLU A 46 -18.86 -0.23 -5.55
C GLU A 46 -19.65 -1.53 -5.82
N GLN A 47 -19.05 -2.70 -5.64
CA GLN A 47 -19.67 -4.01 -5.87
C GLN A 47 -19.97 -4.73 -4.55
N ARG A 48 -20.99 -5.58 -4.54
CA ARG A 48 -21.33 -6.41 -3.38
C ARG A 48 -20.25 -7.47 -3.18
N PHE A 49 -20.02 -7.84 -1.92
CA PHE A 49 -18.98 -8.79 -1.53
C PHE A 49 -19.09 -10.13 -2.30
N GLU A 50 -20.30 -10.66 -2.45
CA GLU A 50 -20.58 -11.91 -3.16
C GLU A 50 -20.26 -11.81 -4.67
N ASP A 51 -20.56 -10.67 -5.29
CA ASP A 51 -20.31 -10.44 -6.70
C ASP A 51 -18.80 -10.34 -6.96
N VAL A 52 -18.07 -9.69 -6.04
CA VAL A 52 -16.60 -9.61 -6.10
C VAL A 52 -15.98 -10.99 -5.91
N ASP A 53 -16.41 -11.78 -4.93
CA ASP A 53 -15.92 -13.15 -4.74
C ASP A 53 -16.14 -14.03 -5.98
N ALA A 54 -17.35 -13.95 -6.57
CA ALA A 54 -17.72 -14.70 -7.77
C ALA A 54 -16.85 -14.32 -8.97
N ARG A 55 -16.38 -13.07 -9.05
CA ARG A 55 -15.47 -12.59 -10.11
C ARG A 55 -14.01 -12.92 -9.81
N LEU A 56 -13.55 -12.80 -8.56
CA LEU A 56 -12.17 -13.11 -8.18
C LEU A 56 -11.82 -14.60 -8.29
N GLY A 57 -12.79 -15.49 -8.08
CA GLY A 57 -12.61 -16.93 -8.22
C GLY A 57 -12.02 -17.31 -9.59
N PRO A 58 -12.74 -17.03 -10.70
CA PRO A 58 -12.23 -17.24 -12.05
C PRO A 58 -10.98 -16.40 -12.37
N LEU A 59 -10.87 -15.15 -11.92
CA LEU A 59 -9.74 -14.30 -12.33
C LEU A 59 -8.40 -14.71 -11.68
N ALA A 60 -8.40 -14.89 -10.36
CA ALA A 60 -7.19 -15.06 -9.56
C ALA A 60 -7.06 -16.45 -8.91
N GLY A 61 -8.10 -17.28 -8.96
CA GLY A 61 -8.10 -18.54 -8.23
C GLY A 61 -8.30 -18.33 -6.72
N THR A 62 -8.84 -17.18 -6.29
CA THR A 62 -8.96 -16.80 -4.88
C THR A 62 -10.42 -16.75 -4.42
N THR A 63 -10.61 -16.61 -3.11
CA THR A 63 -11.92 -16.50 -2.46
C THR A 63 -11.85 -15.42 -1.40
N LEU A 64 -12.93 -14.66 -1.23
CA LEU A 64 -13.07 -13.71 -0.12
C LEU A 64 -13.57 -14.39 1.15
N TRP A 65 -14.15 -15.59 1.04
CA TRP A 65 -14.62 -16.35 2.18
C TRP A 65 -13.46 -16.97 2.97
N MET A 66 -13.60 -16.99 4.30
CA MET A 66 -12.70 -17.77 5.17
C MET A 66 -12.80 -19.27 4.85
N PRO A 67 -11.71 -20.04 5.05
CA PRO A 67 -11.74 -21.48 4.83
C PRO A 67 -12.72 -22.17 5.80
N PRO A 68 -13.33 -23.31 5.43
CA PRO A 68 -14.32 -24.00 6.27
C PRO A 68 -13.82 -24.33 7.68
N GLY A 69 -12.53 -24.63 7.83
CA GLY A 69 -11.92 -24.89 9.14
C GLY A 69 -12.03 -23.70 10.11
N TYR A 70 -12.06 -22.47 9.60
CA TYR A 70 -12.26 -21.27 10.41
C TYR A 70 -13.69 -21.23 10.99
N TYR A 71 -14.71 -21.43 10.14
CA TYR A 71 -16.11 -21.47 10.59
C TYR A 71 -16.38 -22.67 11.50
N ARG A 72 -15.75 -23.82 11.23
CA ARG A 72 -15.84 -24.99 12.12
C ARG A 72 -15.31 -24.67 13.52
N ALA A 73 -14.18 -23.98 13.62
CA ALA A 73 -13.62 -23.58 14.90
C ALA A 73 -14.55 -22.62 15.64
N ALA A 74 -15.08 -21.59 14.96
CA ALA A 74 -16.02 -20.62 15.53
C ALA A 74 -17.36 -21.24 15.95
N TRP A 75 -17.84 -22.25 15.22
CA TRP A 75 -19.02 -23.03 15.59
C TRP A 75 -18.74 -23.90 16.83
N ALA A 76 -17.60 -24.58 16.87
CA ALA A 76 -17.23 -25.46 17.97
C ALA A 76 -16.93 -24.71 19.28
N SER A 77 -16.40 -23.49 19.21
CA SER A 77 -16.20 -22.61 20.38
C SER A 77 -17.50 -21.98 20.89
N GLY A 78 -18.57 -22.00 20.08
CA GLY A 78 -19.83 -21.32 20.37
C GLY A 78 -19.85 -19.83 20.01
N ASP A 79 -18.80 -19.31 19.37
CA ASP A 79 -18.78 -17.93 18.86
C ASP A 79 -19.90 -17.73 17.81
N ILE A 80 -20.06 -18.70 16.92
CA ILE A 80 -21.24 -18.80 16.05
C ILE A 80 -22.23 -19.77 16.69
N GLY A 81 -23.37 -19.26 17.16
CA GLY A 81 -24.46 -20.07 17.70
C GLY A 81 -25.54 -20.44 16.67
N PRO A 82 -26.42 -21.40 16.99
CA PRO A 82 -27.50 -21.83 16.09
C PRO A 82 -28.46 -20.70 15.68
N ASP A 83 -28.73 -19.74 16.58
CA ASP A 83 -29.56 -18.58 16.26
C ASP A 83 -28.92 -17.68 15.19
N HIS A 84 -27.60 -17.51 15.22
CA HIS A 84 -26.87 -16.74 14.20
C HIS A 84 -26.97 -17.42 12.83
N LEU A 85 -26.81 -18.74 12.79
CA LEU A 85 -26.92 -19.53 11.57
C LEU A 85 -28.33 -19.52 10.98
N ARG A 86 -29.37 -19.66 11.81
CA ARG A 86 -30.77 -19.55 11.38
C ARG A 86 -31.11 -18.18 10.79
N ARG A 87 -30.62 -17.11 11.41
CA ARG A 87 -30.78 -15.75 10.90
C ARG A 87 -30.08 -15.57 9.55
N ALA A 88 -28.83 -16.03 9.43
CA ALA A 88 -28.10 -15.98 8.18
C ALA A 88 -28.78 -16.76 7.05
N LEU A 89 -29.32 -17.95 7.34
CA LEU A 89 -30.12 -18.74 6.39
C LEU A 89 -31.35 -17.98 5.89
N ALA A 90 -32.08 -17.35 6.81
CA ALA A 90 -33.26 -16.56 6.50
C ALA A 90 -32.93 -15.32 5.66
N GLU A 91 -31.85 -14.59 6.00
CA GLU A 91 -31.38 -13.42 5.24
C GLU A 91 -30.91 -13.80 3.82
N ALA A 92 -30.26 -14.95 3.67
CA ALA A 92 -29.78 -15.45 2.38
C ALA A 92 -30.90 -16.05 1.50
N GLY A 93 -32.10 -16.31 2.05
CA GLY A 93 -33.16 -17.03 1.35
C GLY A 93 -32.76 -18.45 0.92
N SER A 94 -31.83 -19.08 1.64
CA SER A 94 -31.31 -20.40 1.29
C SER A 94 -32.28 -21.52 1.68
N THR A 95 -32.38 -22.55 0.85
CA THR A 95 -33.16 -23.77 1.13
C THR A 95 -32.34 -24.85 1.85
N ASP A 96 -31.04 -24.62 2.08
CA ASP A 96 -30.20 -25.56 2.83
C ASP A 96 -30.67 -25.64 4.30
N SER A 97 -30.59 -26.83 4.89
CA SER A 97 -30.83 -27.01 6.33
C SER A 97 -29.58 -26.70 7.15
N GLU A 98 -29.73 -26.38 8.44
CA GLU A 98 -28.60 -26.21 9.36
C GLU A 98 -27.64 -27.42 9.31
N GLY A 99 -28.19 -28.64 9.31
CA GLY A 99 -27.40 -29.86 9.22
C GLY A 99 -26.61 -29.98 7.91
N ALA A 100 -27.17 -29.50 6.79
CA ALA A 100 -26.47 -29.48 5.51
C ALA A 100 -25.30 -28.48 5.50
N LEU A 101 -25.48 -27.30 6.13
CA LEU A 101 -24.41 -26.32 6.27
C LEU A 101 -23.29 -26.79 7.18
N VAL A 102 -23.61 -27.46 8.28
CA VAL A 102 -22.62 -28.07 9.17
C VAL A 102 -21.85 -29.17 8.43
N ALA A 103 -22.54 -30.06 7.73
CA ALA A 103 -21.89 -31.10 6.92
C ALA A 103 -20.98 -30.52 5.82
N ALA A 104 -21.34 -29.36 5.25
CA ALA A 104 -20.53 -28.69 4.22
C ALA A 104 -19.21 -28.13 4.75
N LEU A 105 -19.04 -27.98 6.08
CA LEU A 105 -17.75 -27.62 6.66
C LEU A 105 -16.75 -28.78 6.60
N ASP A 106 -17.24 -30.02 6.60
CA ASP A 106 -16.46 -31.24 6.60
C ASP A 106 -16.26 -31.84 5.19
N ALA A 107 -16.90 -31.26 4.18
CA ALA A 107 -16.75 -31.67 2.79
C ALA A 107 -15.40 -31.23 2.20
N ASP A 108 -14.87 -32.06 1.28
CA ASP A 108 -13.70 -31.72 0.47
C ASP A 108 -13.97 -30.43 -0.32
N GLN A 109 -13.03 -29.49 -0.23
CA GLN A 109 -13.17 -28.21 -0.91
C GLN A 109 -12.69 -28.33 -2.36
N PRO A 110 -13.53 -27.98 -3.35
CA PRO A 110 -13.08 -27.93 -4.73
C PRO A 110 -12.00 -26.85 -4.87
N ALA A 111 -10.93 -27.17 -5.59
CA ALA A 111 -9.86 -26.21 -5.86
C ALA A 111 -10.43 -25.05 -6.69
N THR A 112 -10.24 -23.81 -6.23
CA THR A 112 -10.55 -22.66 -7.07
C THR A 112 -9.46 -22.56 -8.13
N THR A 113 -9.84 -22.73 -9.40
CA THR A 113 -8.90 -22.66 -10.54
C THR A 113 -9.12 -21.36 -11.28
N ALA A 114 -8.04 -20.59 -11.46
CA ALA A 114 -8.07 -19.38 -12.26
C ALA A 114 -8.23 -19.70 -13.75
N LEU A 115 -8.85 -18.79 -14.50
CA LEU A 115 -8.95 -18.81 -15.95
C LEU A 115 -7.54 -18.88 -16.55
N PRO A 116 -7.29 -19.79 -17.49
CA PRO A 116 -5.97 -19.93 -18.07
C PRO A 116 -5.73 -18.88 -19.15
N LEU A 117 -4.49 -18.45 -19.31
CA LEU A 117 -4.05 -17.64 -20.45
C LEU A 117 -3.52 -18.54 -21.56
N LEU A 118 -3.41 -18.03 -22.80
CA LEU A 118 -2.91 -18.82 -23.93
C LEU A 118 -1.46 -19.28 -23.67
N SER A 119 -0.67 -18.45 -22.99
CA SER A 119 0.69 -18.78 -22.54
C SER A 119 0.77 -20.06 -21.70
N ASP A 120 -0.29 -20.41 -20.97
CA ASP A 120 -0.33 -21.61 -20.11
C ASP A 120 -0.39 -22.91 -20.92
N PHE A 121 -0.76 -22.80 -22.20
CA PHE A 121 -0.83 -23.92 -23.14
C PHE A 121 0.36 -23.97 -24.09
N ALA A 122 1.29 -23.02 -24.02
CA ALA A 122 2.46 -22.98 -24.91
C ALA A 122 3.41 -24.16 -24.65
N ARG A 123 3.94 -24.76 -25.73
CA ARG A 123 4.92 -25.87 -25.68
C ARG A 123 6.36 -25.33 -25.72
N GLY A 124 7.33 -26.23 -25.53
CA GLY A 124 8.73 -25.96 -25.86
C GLY A 124 9.63 -25.51 -24.71
N PHE A 125 9.25 -25.74 -23.46
CA PHE A 125 10.16 -25.51 -22.34
C PHE A 125 11.31 -26.54 -22.37
N PRO A 126 12.59 -26.13 -22.43
CA PRO A 126 13.70 -27.08 -22.39
C PRO A 126 13.73 -27.77 -21.03
N THR A 127 13.61 -29.09 -21.02
CA THR A 127 13.85 -29.91 -19.83
C THR A 127 15.29 -29.68 -19.37
N GLY A 128 15.48 -28.90 -18.28
CA GLY A 128 16.80 -28.63 -17.70
C GLY A 128 17.00 -27.25 -17.10
N ALA A 129 16.14 -26.26 -17.41
CA ALA A 129 16.23 -24.90 -16.85
C ALA A 129 15.21 -24.68 -15.72
N GLY A 130 15.45 -25.25 -14.54
CA GLY A 130 14.56 -25.07 -13.39
C GLY A 130 13.16 -25.67 -13.57
N GLN A 131 12.35 -25.66 -12.51
CA GLN A 131 11.03 -26.30 -12.48
C GLN A 131 9.90 -25.43 -13.06
N GLY A 132 10.21 -24.26 -13.62
CA GLY A 132 9.20 -23.27 -14.02
C GLY A 132 8.76 -23.39 -15.47
N GLY A 133 7.45 -23.37 -15.74
CA GLY A 133 6.92 -23.26 -17.11
C GLY A 133 7.03 -21.84 -17.67
N TRP A 134 6.37 -21.59 -18.82
CA TRP A 134 6.31 -20.25 -19.43
C TRP A 134 5.80 -19.15 -18.50
N ALA A 135 4.86 -19.46 -17.60
CA ALA A 135 4.32 -18.50 -16.64
C ALA A 135 5.41 -17.88 -15.75
N GLU A 136 6.33 -18.68 -15.20
CA GLU A 136 7.43 -18.20 -14.37
C GLU A 136 8.44 -17.39 -15.20
N THR A 137 8.75 -17.85 -16.41
CA THR A 137 9.68 -17.15 -17.32
C THR A 137 9.14 -15.77 -17.72
N ILE A 138 7.84 -15.67 -18.02
CA ILE A 138 7.19 -14.40 -18.33
C ILE A 138 7.26 -13.46 -17.13
N LEU A 139 6.88 -13.95 -15.93
CA LEU A 139 6.90 -13.15 -14.71
C LEU A 139 8.32 -12.65 -14.38
N ASP A 140 9.33 -13.52 -14.49
CA ASP A 140 10.73 -13.20 -14.24
C ASP A 140 11.28 -12.18 -15.26
N GLN A 141 10.99 -12.34 -16.55
CA GLN A 141 11.41 -11.38 -17.58
C GLN A 141 10.78 -10.00 -17.37
N ILE A 142 9.47 -9.96 -17.13
CA ILE A 142 8.75 -8.71 -16.81
C ILE A 142 9.34 -8.10 -15.54
N SER A 143 9.62 -8.90 -14.52
CA SER A 143 10.12 -8.41 -13.24
C SER A 143 11.51 -7.81 -13.33
N ARG A 144 12.44 -8.42 -14.08
CA ARG A 144 13.77 -7.83 -14.32
C ARG A 144 13.67 -6.51 -15.07
N PHE A 145 12.81 -6.46 -16.09
CA PHE A 145 12.59 -5.23 -16.85
C PHE A 145 12.02 -4.12 -15.96
N CYS A 146 10.95 -4.42 -15.22
CA CYS A 146 10.32 -3.46 -14.30
C CYS A 146 11.29 -3.00 -13.20
N ALA A 147 12.10 -3.89 -12.63
CA ALA A 147 13.10 -3.53 -11.64
C ALA A 147 14.13 -2.53 -12.18
N GLY A 148 14.57 -2.70 -13.44
CA GLY A 148 15.47 -1.74 -14.09
C GLY A 148 14.78 -0.44 -14.52
N HIS A 149 13.52 -0.50 -14.96
CA HIS A 149 12.75 0.68 -15.40
C HIS A 149 12.35 1.58 -14.23
N PHE A 150 11.88 1.00 -13.12
CA PHE A 150 11.41 1.73 -11.95
C PHE A 150 12.52 2.07 -10.95
N ASP A 151 13.78 1.79 -11.28
CA ASP A 151 14.90 2.12 -10.42
C ASP A 151 15.03 3.65 -10.23
N ALA A 152 14.94 4.08 -8.97
CA ALA A 152 15.06 5.48 -8.57
C ALA A 152 16.48 5.77 -8.05
N ASP A 153 17.46 5.71 -8.96
CA ASP A 153 18.87 6.05 -8.75
C ASP A 153 19.72 5.05 -7.93
N GLN A 154 19.35 3.76 -7.83
CA GLN A 154 20.21 2.77 -7.18
C GLN A 154 21.27 2.21 -8.13
N ALA A 155 20.92 2.04 -9.41
CA ALA A 155 21.81 1.51 -10.42
C ALA A 155 22.71 2.61 -11.01
N ASP A 156 24.02 2.33 -11.05
CA ASP A 156 24.98 3.16 -11.79
C ASP A 156 24.71 3.11 -13.31
N TRP A 157 24.15 2.00 -13.80
CA TRP A 157 23.79 1.81 -15.20
C TRP A 157 22.29 1.94 -15.39
N ARG A 158 21.87 3.04 -16.02
CA ARG A 158 20.45 3.36 -16.22
C ARG A 158 19.98 2.94 -17.60
N ALA A 159 18.74 2.48 -17.67
CA ALA A 159 18.09 2.24 -18.94
C ALA A 159 17.88 3.59 -19.67
N PRO A 160 18.31 3.73 -20.92
CA PRO A 160 18.14 4.97 -21.67
C PRO A 160 16.68 5.12 -22.13
N GLY A 161 16.08 6.30 -21.94
CA GLY A 161 14.83 6.70 -22.59
C GLY A 161 13.85 7.47 -21.71
N THR A 162 12.94 8.21 -22.35
CA THR A 162 11.73 8.81 -21.75
C THR A 162 10.47 8.18 -22.34
N ASP A 163 10.62 7.04 -23.03
CA ASP A 163 9.51 6.33 -23.66
C ASP A 163 8.59 5.71 -22.59
N GLY A 164 7.32 5.49 -22.93
CA GLY A 164 6.40 4.77 -22.05
C GLY A 164 6.88 3.33 -21.77
N LEU A 165 6.44 2.76 -20.65
CA LEU A 165 6.88 1.47 -20.12
C LEU A 165 6.89 0.35 -21.20
N TYR A 166 5.83 0.28 -22.01
CA TYR A 166 5.68 -0.72 -23.07
C TYR A 166 6.72 -0.58 -24.20
N GLU A 167 6.95 0.62 -24.73
CA GLU A 167 7.87 0.81 -25.84
C GLU A 167 9.31 0.56 -25.39
N GLN A 168 9.67 0.97 -24.17
CA GLN A 168 10.99 0.67 -23.63
C GLN A 168 11.18 -0.84 -23.42
N TRP A 169 10.16 -1.56 -22.94
CA TRP A 169 10.19 -3.02 -22.87
C TRP A 169 10.38 -3.62 -24.26
N ARG A 170 9.59 -3.20 -25.25
CA ARG A 170 9.62 -3.73 -26.62
C ARG A 170 11.01 -3.54 -27.25
N ARG A 171 11.60 -2.35 -27.18
CA ARG A 171 12.97 -2.08 -27.65
C ARG A 171 14.01 -2.94 -26.93
N THR A 172 13.92 -3.01 -25.61
CA THR A 172 14.86 -3.80 -24.79
C THR A 172 14.77 -5.28 -25.15
N PHE A 173 13.55 -5.81 -25.25
CA PHE A 173 13.28 -7.21 -25.61
C PHE A 173 13.77 -7.55 -27.02
N ILE A 174 13.59 -6.65 -28.00
CA ILE A 174 14.10 -6.84 -29.37
C ILE A 174 15.64 -6.90 -29.42
N ALA A 175 16.30 -6.13 -28.55
CA ALA A 175 17.76 -6.07 -28.43
C ALA A 175 18.34 -7.14 -27.47
N ASP A 176 17.47 -7.84 -26.72
CA ASP A 176 17.88 -8.83 -25.75
C ASP A 176 18.29 -10.14 -26.44
N HIS A 177 19.59 -10.43 -26.36
CA HIS A 177 20.20 -11.68 -26.80
C HIS A 177 20.60 -12.56 -25.60
N GLY A 178 20.06 -12.28 -24.41
CA GLY A 178 20.39 -12.96 -23.17
C GLY A 178 20.03 -14.45 -23.17
N ALA A 179 20.80 -15.23 -22.42
CA ALA A 179 20.60 -16.67 -22.24
C ALA A 179 19.37 -17.04 -21.39
N THR A 180 18.58 -16.05 -20.94
CA THR A 180 17.45 -16.20 -20.02
C THR A 180 16.16 -16.62 -20.72
N LEU A 181 16.07 -16.46 -22.04
CA LEU A 181 14.92 -16.92 -22.82
C LEU A 181 15.25 -18.27 -23.47
N PRO A 182 14.33 -19.25 -23.43
CA PRO A 182 14.53 -20.55 -24.07
C PRO A 182 14.48 -20.50 -25.61
N ASP A 183 14.29 -19.31 -26.21
CA ASP A 183 14.31 -19.13 -27.66
C ASP A 183 15.70 -18.72 -28.17
N HIS A 184 16.45 -19.71 -28.67
CA HIS A 184 17.74 -19.48 -29.33
C HIS A 184 17.60 -19.13 -30.83
N THR A 185 16.39 -19.12 -31.39
CA THR A 185 16.12 -18.93 -32.82
C THR A 185 15.85 -17.47 -33.20
N GLY A 186 15.56 -16.61 -32.21
CA GLY A 186 15.22 -15.20 -32.43
C GLY A 186 13.77 -14.97 -32.86
N ALA A 187 12.93 -16.01 -32.82
CA ALA A 187 11.54 -15.96 -33.25
C ALA A 187 10.70 -15.02 -32.37
N LEU A 188 10.90 -15.04 -31.06
CA LEU A 188 10.23 -14.13 -30.12
C LEU A 188 10.59 -12.67 -30.41
N GLN A 189 11.86 -12.36 -30.68
CA GLN A 189 12.30 -11.01 -31.04
C GLN A 189 11.71 -10.58 -32.39
N ALA A 190 11.63 -11.47 -33.36
CA ALA A 190 10.98 -11.18 -34.65
C ALA A 190 9.48 -10.86 -34.47
N ARG A 191 8.78 -11.60 -33.61
CA ARG A 191 7.38 -11.33 -33.26
C ARG A 191 7.22 -10.03 -32.48
N ALA A 192 8.13 -9.71 -31.57
CA ALA A 192 8.14 -8.45 -30.84
C ALA A 192 8.30 -7.23 -31.79
N ARG A 193 9.09 -7.36 -32.87
CA ARG A 193 9.20 -6.31 -33.91
C ARG A 193 7.87 -6.05 -34.62
N ALA A 194 7.03 -7.07 -34.78
CA ALA A 194 5.72 -6.97 -35.42
C ALA A 194 4.63 -6.36 -34.52
N LEU A 195 4.88 -6.25 -33.21
CA LEU A 195 3.97 -5.53 -32.31
C LEU A 195 3.97 -4.02 -32.62
N PRO A 196 2.82 -3.33 -32.46
CA PRO A 196 2.74 -1.88 -32.61
C PRO A 196 3.79 -1.16 -31.76
N ALA A 197 4.40 -0.09 -32.29
CA ALA A 197 5.40 0.69 -31.58
C ALA A 197 4.76 1.92 -30.89
N GLY A 198 5.32 2.34 -29.77
CA GLY A 198 5.04 3.64 -29.12
C GLY A 198 3.72 3.79 -28.37
N ASP A 199 2.69 3.00 -28.66
CA ASP A 199 1.36 3.12 -28.05
C ASP A 199 0.90 1.81 -27.38
N SER A 200 0.80 1.84 -26.04
CA SER A 200 0.34 0.72 -25.20
C SER A 200 -1.08 0.28 -25.56
N ARG A 201 -2.00 1.21 -25.82
CA ARG A 201 -3.39 0.90 -26.15
C ARG A 201 -3.50 0.29 -27.55
N ALA A 202 -2.69 0.75 -28.50
CA ALA A 202 -2.61 0.13 -29.82
C ALA A 202 -2.06 -1.31 -29.75
N ALA A 203 -1.07 -1.56 -28.89
CA ALA A 203 -0.57 -2.91 -28.65
C ALA A 203 -1.64 -3.83 -28.02
N ILE A 204 -2.38 -3.33 -27.03
CA ILE A 204 -3.51 -4.06 -26.42
C ILE A 204 -4.58 -4.38 -27.47
N ALA A 205 -4.95 -3.42 -28.31
CA ALA A 205 -5.91 -3.60 -29.40
C ALA A 205 -5.48 -4.73 -30.36
N ALA A 206 -4.23 -4.73 -30.78
CA ALA A 206 -3.69 -5.75 -31.69
C ALA A 206 -3.70 -7.15 -31.08
N VAL A 207 -3.45 -7.28 -29.77
CA VAL A 207 -3.55 -8.57 -29.07
C VAL A 207 -5.01 -9.03 -28.99
N ALA A 208 -5.92 -8.12 -28.63
CA ALA A 208 -7.35 -8.42 -28.51
C ALA A 208 -7.94 -8.93 -29.84
N GLU A 209 -7.62 -8.24 -30.95
CA GLU A 209 -8.02 -8.63 -32.31
C GLU A 209 -7.46 -10.02 -32.68
N ARG A 210 -6.16 -10.25 -32.42
CA ARG A 210 -5.51 -11.52 -32.73
C ARG A 210 -6.08 -12.71 -31.96
N LEU A 211 -6.48 -12.50 -30.71
CA LEU A 211 -7.03 -13.54 -29.85
C LEU A 211 -8.55 -13.72 -30.02
N GLY A 212 -9.24 -12.77 -30.66
CA GLY A 212 -10.68 -12.82 -30.90
C GLY A 212 -11.49 -12.60 -29.61
N PHE A 213 -11.14 -11.56 -28.85
CA PHE A 213 -11.87 -11.14 -27.65
C PHE A 213 -12.54 -9.79 -27.87
N GLU A 214 -13.79 -9.68 -27.42
CA GLU A 214 -14.64 -8.49 -27.55
C GLU A 214 -15.49 -8.33 -26.28
N GLY A 215 -16.00 -7.12 -26.03
CA GLY A 215 -16.91 -6.82 -24.92
C GLY A 215 -16.37 -7.25 -23.55
N ASP A 216 -17.24 -7.82 -22.71
CA ASP A 216 -16.92 -8.21 -21.32
C ASP A 216 -15.84 -9.30 -21.23
N GLU A 217 -15.70 -10.17 -22.24
CA GLU A 217 -14.62 -11.18 -22.26
C GLU A 217 -13.25 -10.48 -22.31
N LEU A 218 -13.16 -9.28 -22.92
CA LEU A 218 -11.91 -8.52 -23.01
C LEU A 218 -11.49 -7.94 -21.65
N VAL A 219 -12.43 -7.37 -20.90
CA VAL A 219 -12.16 -6.88 -19.52
C VAL A 219 -11.66 -8.04 -18.65
N THR A 220 -12.34 -9.19 -18.72
CA THR A 220 -11.96 -10.40 -17.98
C THR A 220 -10.54 -10.88 -18.32
N LEU A 221 -10.16 -10.84 -19.61
CA LEU A 221 -8.80 -11.14 -20.05
C LEU A 221 -7.77 -10.19 -19.44
N MET A 222 -8.03 -8.89 -19.50
CA MET A 222 -7.11 -7.86 -19.01
C MET A 222 -6.92 -7.93 -17.50
N GLU A 223 -8.00 -8.17 -16.76
CA GLU A 223 -7.95 -8.38 -15.30
C GLU A 223 -7.15 -9.64 -14.96
N THR A 224 -7.43 -10.75 -15.64
CA THR A 224 -6.68 -12.01 -15.46
C THR A 224 -5.19 -11.79 -15.74
N ALA A 225 -4.85 -11.07 -16.81
CA ALA A 225 -3.47 -10.76 -17.16
C ALA A 225 -2.77 -9.91 -16.09
N LEU A 226 -3.39 -8.83 -15.60
CA LEU A 226 -2.82 -7.99 -14.55
C LEU A 226 -2.64 -8.75 -13.23
N LEU A 227 -3.60 -9.61 -12.86
CA LEU A 227 -3.53 -10.41 -11.64
C LEU A 227 -2.39 -11.44 -11.67
N ARG A 228 -1.92 -11.87 -12.85
CA ARG A 228 -0.71 -12.71 -12.99
C ARG A 228 0.60 -11.97 -12.69
N VAL A 229 0.57 -10.64 -12.66
CA VAL A 229 1.71 -9.77 -12.33
C VAL A 229 1.34 -8.76 -11.25
N SER A 230 0.50 -9.18 -10.29
CA SER A 230 -0.16 -8.31 -9.32
C SER A 230 0.77 -7.38 -8.56
N GLY A 231 1.97 -7.83 -8.17
CA GLY A 231 2.96 -6.97 -7.50
C GLY A 231 3.35 -5.73 -8.32
N TRP A 232 3.70 -5.92 -9.59
CA TRP A 232 4.01 -4.81 -10.49
C TRP A 232 2.78 -4.01 -10.90
N ALA A 233 1.63 -4.66 -11.03
CA ALA A 233 0.37 -3.99 -11.32
C ALA A 233 -0.01 -3.03 -10.18
N SER A 234 0.13 -3.46 -8.93
CA SER A 234 -0.10 -2.63 -7.74
C SER A 234 0.92 -1.50 -7.60
N TRP A 235 2.18 -1.71 -8.01
CA TRP A 235 3.17 -0.63 -8.08
C TRP A 235 2.80 0.42 -9.13
N CYS A 236 2.36 0.00 -10.32
CA CYS A 236 1.91 0.92 -11.35
C CYS A 236 0.62 1.66 -10.94
N ALA A 237 -0.31 0.97 -10.27
CA ALA A 237 -1.50 1.58 -9.68
C ALA A 237 -1.13 2.62 -8.61
N TYR A 238 -0.10 2.38 -7.79
CA TYR A 238 0.44 3.35 -6.84
C TYR A 238 0.99 4.60 -7.53
N ARG A 239 1.74 4.45 -8.63
CA ARG A 239 2.22 5.60 -9.41
C ARG A 239 1.07 6.45 -9.97
N ARG A 240 0.10 5.79 -10.60
CA ARG A 240 -1.12 6.43 -11.12
C ARG A 240 -1.91 7.14 -10.02
N TRP A 241 -2.04 6.51 -8.85
CA TRP A 241 -2.68 7.13 -7.69
C TRP A 241 -1.99 8.45 -7.29
N ASN A 242 -0.67 8.45 -7.14
CA ASN A 242 0.06 9.67 -6.77
C ASN A 242 0.04 10.75 -7.85
N ALA A 243 0.11 10.37 -9.13
CA ALA A 243 -0.03 11.31 -10.24
C ALA A 243 -1.39 12.02 -10.18
N ARG A 244 -2.47 11.25 -9.97
CA ARG A 244 -3.83 11.79 -9.84
C ARG A 244 -4.01 12.67 -8.60
N LEU A 245 -3.39 12.32 -7.48
CA LEU A 245 -3.34 13.20 -6.30
C LEU A 245 -2.64 14.54 -6.60
N ALA A 246 -1.66 14.55 -7.51
CA ALA A 246 -0.97 15.75 -7.98
C ALA A 246 -1.68 16.45 -9.16
N GLY A 247 -2.85 15.96 -9.59
CA GLY A 247 -3.60 16.53 -10.72
C GLY A 247 -3.08 16.13 -12.10
N THR A 248 -2.20 15.13 -12.20
CA THR A 248 -1.73 14.53 -13.46
C THR A 248 -2.23 13.09 -13.61
N ASP A 249 -1.79 12.36 -14.63
CA ASP A 249 -2.05 10.92 -14.75
C ASP A 249 -0.76 10.17 -15.12
N ASP A 250 -0.71 8.87 -14.84
CA ASP A 250 0.42 7.99 -15.15
C ASP A 250 -0.11 6.74 -15.88
N ASP A 251 0.50 6.40 -17.01
CA ASP A 251 0.07 5.33 -17.91
C ASP A 251 0.85 4.02 -17.73
N ALA A 252 1.73 3.91 -16.72
CA ALA A 252 2.58 2.74 -16.54
C ALA A 252 1.78 1.44 -16.39
N ILE A 253 0.59 1.46 -15.77
CA ILE A 253 -0.24 0.25 -15.62
C ILE A 253 -0.80 -0.23 -16.96
N GLU A 254 -1.10 0.68 -17.89
CA GLU A 254 -1.52 0.33 -19.25
C GLU A 254 -0.33 -0.23 -20.03
N GLY A 255 0.86 0.37 -19.85
CA GLY A 255 2.09 -0.18 -20.41
C GLY A 255 2.38 -1.59 -19.90
N LEU A 256 2.17 -1.86 -18.61
CA LEU A 256 2.37 -3.18 -18.02
C LEU A 256 1.35 -4.19 -18.56
N LEU A 257 0.08 -3.78 -18.69
CA LEU A 257 -0.97 -4.59 -19.31
C LEU A 257 -0.59 -4.95 -20.76
N ALA A 258 -0.12 -3.97 -21.54
CA ALA A 258 0.34 -4.19 -22.92
C ALA A 258 1.51 -5.17 -22.98
N ILE A 259 2.50 -5.05 -22.08
CA ILE A 259 3.61 -6.00 -21.96
C ILE A 259 3.10 -7.41 -21.66
N ARG A 260 2.22 -7.55 -20.65
CA ARG A 260 1.73 -8.87 -20.26
C ARG A 260 0.90 -9.50 -21.37
N LEU A 261 0.02 -8.75 -22.04
CA LEU A 261 -0.76 -9.26 -23.16
C LEU A 261 0.09 -9.56 -24.39
N ALA A 262 1.16 -8.79 -24.64
CA ALA A 262 2.07 -9.05 -25.74
C ALA A 262 2.64 -10.48 -25.69
N TRP A 263 2.93 -11.01 -24.49
CA TRP A 263 3.40 -12.39 -24.31
C TRP A 263 2.43 -13.45 -24.84
N GLU A 264 1.12 -13.22 -24.79
CA GLU A 264 0.13 -14.11 -25.41
C GLU A 264 0.33 -14.17 -26.93
N THR A 265 0.65 -13.03 -27.53
CA THR A 265 0.96 -12.93 -28.96
C THR A 265 2.38 -13.39 -29.29
N LEU A 266 3.34 -13.36 -28.36
CA LEU A 266 4.69 -13.88 -28.59
C LEU A 266 4.72 -15.41 -28.60
N LEU A 267 3.86 -16.07 -27.82
CA LEU A 267 3.82 -17.52 -27.69
C LEU A 267 2.76 -18.22 -28.56
N ASP A 268 1.83 -17.47 -29.16
CA ASP A 268 0.80 -18.03 -30.05
C ASP A 268 1.39 -18.70 -31.30
N ASP A 269 1.31 -20.01 -31.46
CA ASP A 269 1.85 -20.69 -32.67
C ASP A 269 1.06 -20.41 -33.97
N GLY A 270 -0.08 -19.70 -33.87
CA GLY A 270 -0.94 -19.39 -35.01
C GLY A 270 -1.84 -20.56 -35.44
N ALA A 271 -1.69 -21.74 -34.86
CA ALA A 271 -2.54 -22.88 -35.15
C ALA A 271 -3.93 -22.66 -34.51
N ARG A 272 -4.99 -22.92 -35.29
CA ARG A 272 -6.39 -22.78 -34.83
C ARG A 272 -7.22 -24.06 -34.98
N GLY A 273 -6.65 -25.11 -35.61
CA GLY A 273 -7.34 -26.38 -35.83
C GLY A 273 -7.59 -27.20 -34.57
N THR A 274 -8.35 -28.28 -34.70
CA THR A 274 -8.64 -29.23 -33.62
C THR A 274 -7.34 -29.79 -33.02
N GLY A 275 -7.19 -29.70 -31.70
CA GLY A 275 -5.99 -30.14 -30.99
C GLY A 275 -4.86 -29.11 -30.91
N SER A 276 -5.02 -27.93 -31.52
CA SER A 276 -4.11 -26.80 -31.32
C SER A 276 -4.14 -26.29 -29.86
N ASN A 277 -3.07 -25.62 -29.44
CA ASN A 277 -3.01 -24.99 -28.13
C ASN A 277 -4.10 -23.92 -27.98
N TRP A 278 -4.36 -23.14 -29.03
CA TRP A 278 -5.45 -22.17 -29.07
C TRP A 278 -6.82 -22.82 -28.84
N ALA A 279 -7.13 -23.93 -29.52
CA ALA A 279 -8.43 -24.61 -29.36
C ALA A 279 -8.61 -25.22 -27.97
N ARG A 280 -7.53 -25.76 -27.37
CA ARG A 280 -7.54 -26.27 -26.00
C ARG A 280 -7.75 -25.14 -24.98
N TRP A 281 -7.02 -24.03 -25.14
CA TRP A 281 -7.18 -22.84 -24.32
C TRP A 281 -8.58 -22.25 -24.42
N ARG A 282 -9.12 -22.06 -25.63
CA ARG A 282 -10.46 -21.47 -25.82
C ARG A 282 -11.56 -22.34 -25.21
N THR A 283 -11.43 -23.67 -25.30
CA THR A 283 -12.33 -24.62 -24.63
C THR A 283 -12.24 -24.48 -23.11
N ALA A 284 -11.03 -24.37 -22.55
CA ALA A 284 -10.84 -24.19 -21.10
C ALA A 284 -11.35 -22.83 -20.61
N TRP A 285 -11.11 -21.75 -21.37
CA TRP A 285 -11.57 -20.40 -21.08
C TRP A 285 -13.10 -20.29 -21.02
N ARG A 286 -13.79 -20.94 -21.96
CA ARG A 286 -15.26 -20.96 -22.06
C ARG A 286 -15.91 -22.14 -21.36
N GLY A 287 -15.15 -22.88 -20.54
CA GLY A 287 -15.66 -24.03 -19.81
C GLY A 287 -16.81 -23.63 -18.88
N PRO A 288 -17.80 -24.52 -18.64
CA PRO A 288 -18.86 -24.23 -17.70
C PRO A 288 -18.29 -24.02 -16.29
N ALA A 289 -18.92 -23.12 -15.53
CA ALA A 289 -18.62 -22.98 -14.11
C ALA A 289 -18.87 -24.31 -13.38
N ASP A 290 -18.00 -24.64 -12.43
CA ASP A 290 -18.20 -25.80 -11.55
C ASP A 290 -19.34 -25.51 -10.57
N GLU A 291 -20.52 -26.05 -10.85
CA GLU A 291 -21.72 -25.92 -10.01
C GLU A 291 -21.49 -26.42 -8.58
N THR A 292 -20.60 -27.41 -8.38
CA THR A 292 -20.26 -27.93 -7.05
C THR A 292 -19.48 -26.87 -6.26
N ALA A 293 -18.47 -26.26 -6.90
CA ALA A 293 -17.71 -25.16 -6.32
C ALA A 293 -18.59 -23.95 -6.02
N LEU A 294 -19.51 -23.60 -6.92
CA LEU A 294 -20.43 -22.50 -6.73
C LEU A 294 -21.41 -22.76 -5.57
N ALA A 295 -21.95 -23.97 -5.46
CA ALA A 295 -22.80 -24.36 -4.33
C ALA A 295 -22.04 -24.26 -3.00
N GLN A 296 -20.80 -24.73 -2.95
CA GLN A 296 -19.97 -24.63 -1.75
C GLN A 296 -19.69 -23.17 -1.37
N ARG A 297 -19.39 -22.29 -2.34
CA ARG A 297 -19.21 -20.85 -2.10
C ARG A 297 -20.45 -20.20 -1.50
N ARG A 298 -21.65 -20.50 -2.02
CA ARG A 298 -22.92 -20.00 -1.45
C ARG A 298 -23.10 -20.41 0.01
N ARG A 299 -22.69 -21.63 0.38
CA ARG A 299 -22.73 -22.08 1.79
C ARG A 299 -21.72 -21.34 2.66
N MET A 300 -20.51 -21.07 2.15
CA MET A 300 -19.52 -20.27 2.86
C MET A 300 -19.99 -18.83 3.08
N ALA A 301 -20.74 -18.26 2.13
CA ALA A 301 -21.36 -16.95 2.31
C ALA A 301 -22.35 -16.92 3.48
N VAL A 302 -23.20 -17.96 3.63
CA VAL A 302 -24.12 -18.07 4.78
C VAL A 302 -23.35 -18.19 6.10
N TRP A 303 -22.28 -18.99 6.14
CA TRP A 303 -21.43 -19.09 7.32
C TRP A 303 -20.73 -17.76 7.66
N HIS A 304 -20.27 -17.02 6.66
CA HIS A 304 -19.69 -15.69 6.87
C HIS A 304 -20.73 -14.72 7.43
N ARG A 305 -21.94 -14.74 6.89
CA ARG A 305 -23.01 -13.88 7.41
C ARG A 305 -23.39 -14.22 8.84
N ALA A 306 -23.38 -15.52 9.21
CA ALA A 306 -23.59 -15.94 10.59
C ALA A 306 -22.48 -15.42 11.53
N LEU A 307 -21.22 -15.40 11.07
CA LEU A 307 -20.09 -14.81 11.79
C LEU A 307 -20.28 -13.29 12.00
N GLU A 308 -20.69 -12.57 10.97
CA GLU A 308 -20.96 -11.13 11.07
C GLU A 308 -22.07 -10.83 12.08
N ILE A 309 -23.18 -11.59 12.03
CA ILE A 309 -24.29 -11.46 12.98
C ILE A 309 -23.79 -11.71 14.41
N ALA A 310 -23.00 -12.77 14.61
CA ALA A 310 -22.42 -13.12 15.90
C ALA A 310 -21.55 -11.99 16.47
N TYR A 311 -20.75 -11.35 15.62
CA TYR A 311 -19.90 -10.22 16.00
C TYR A 311 -20.71 -8.95 16.30
N GLN A 312 -21.70 -8.64 15.46
CA GLN A 312 -22.48 -7.40 15.54
C GLN A 312 -23.43 -7.36 16.74
N GLN A 313 -23.95 -8.51 17.16
CA GLN A 313 -24.94 -8.60 18.23
C GLN A 313 -24.44 -8.00 19.57
N PRO A 314 -23.32 -8.46 20.17
CA PRO A 314 -22.85 -7.91 21.43
C PRO A 314 -22.42 -6.43 21.30
N LEU A 315 -21.94 -6.01 20.13
CA LEU A 315 -21.60 -4.61 19.88
C LEU A 315 -22.84 -3.72 19.86
N THR A 316 -23.92 -4.18 19.20
CA THR A 316 -25.19 -3.44 19.14
C THR A 316 -25.81 -3.33 20.53
N GLU A 317 -25.80 -4.41 21.31
CA GLU A 317 -26.24 -4.42 22.71
C GLU A 317 -25.39 -3.48 23.57
N ALA A 318 -24.08 -3.41 23.33
CA ALA A 318 -23.19 -2.49 24.03
C ALA A 318 -23.49 -1.03 23.70
N LEU A 319 -23.68 -0.69 22.43
CA LEU A 319 -23.97 0.67 21.96
C LEU A 319 -25.37 1.16 22.37
N ALA A 320 -26.32 0.24 22.60
CA ALA A 320 -27.65 0.58 23.09
C ALA A 320 -27.68 0.95 24.58
N ARG A 321 -26.60 0.71 25.34
CA ARG A 321 -26.52 1.09 26.75
C ARG A 321 -26.36 2.62 26.89
N PRO A 322 -27.06 3.26 27.84
CA PRO A 322 -26.92 4.69 28.06
C PRO A 322 -25.50 5.05 28.47
N ALA A 323 -24.99 6.16 27.94
CA ALA A 323 -23.65 6.65 28.29
C ALA A 323 -23.60 7.01 29.79
N PRO A 324 -22.48 6.70 30.49
CA PRO A 324 -22.27 7.18 31.84
C PRO A 324 -22.27 8.72 31.89
N ALA A 325 -22.59 9.28 33.06
CA ALA A 325 -22.62 10.72 33.25
C ALA A 325 -21.24 11.36 33.02
N ALA A 326 -21.24 12.65 32.63
CA ALA A 326 -20.02 13.39 32.36
C ALA A 326 -19.09 13.43 33.58
N GLU A 327 -17.85 12.97 33.40
CA GLU A 327 -16.80 13.01 34.42
C GLU A 327 -16.25 14.43 34.61
N PRO A 328 -15.71 14.74 35.80
CA PRO A 328 -15.06 16.03 36.07
C PRO A 328 -13.89 16.30 35.11
N VAL A 329 -13.51 17.58 34.98
CA VAL A 329 -12.39 17.99 34.12
C VAL A 329 -11.11 17.24 34.57
N PRO A 330 -10.48 16.46 33.68
CA PRO A 330 -9.29 15.69 34.02
C PRO A 330 -8.08 16.61 34.24
N ALA A 331 -7.12 16.15 35.03
CA ALA A 331 -5.85 16.86 35.23
C ALA A 331 -4.99 16.84 33.96
N VAL A 332 -5.06 15.75 33.19
CA VAL A 332 -4.34 15.57 31.93
C VAL A 332 -5.29 14.98 30.88
N GLN A 333 -5.25 15.52 29.66
CA GLN A 333 -5.84 14.88 28.49
C GLN A 333 -4.74 14.40 27.55
N ALA A 334 -4.68 13.12 27.29
CA ALA A 334 -3.67 12.54 26.39
C ALA A 334 -4.32 12.02 25.11
N VAL A 335 -4.06 12.70 23.99
CA VAL A 335 -4.52 12.31 22.66
C VAL A 335 -3.45 11.44 22.03
N PHE A 336 -3.66 10.13 22.05
CA PHE A 336 -2.78 9.15 21.43
C PHE A 336 -3.16 8.90 19.97
N CYS A 337 -2.19 8.43 19.19
CA CYS A 337 -2.50 7.80 17.92
C CYS A 337 -3.51 6.65 18.14
N ILE A 338 -4.48 6.53 17.24
CA ILE A 338 -5.51 5.47 17.23
C ILE A 338 -4.97 4.08 16.83
N ASP A 339 -3.65 3.89 16.85
CA ASP A 339 -3.05 2.58 16.63
C ASP A 339 -3.47 1.64 17.78
N VAL A 340 -3.91 0.43 17.43
CA VAL A 340 -4.41 -0.56 18.41
C VAL A 340 -3.36 -0.94 19.46
N ARG A 341 -2.06 -0.82 19.14
CA ARG A 341 -0.97 -1.05 20.10
C ARG A 341 -0.90 0.04 21.16
N SER A 342 -1.33 1.27 20.84
CA SER A 342 -1.45 2.34 21.83
C SER A 342 -2.70 2.21 22.71
N GLU A 343 -3.72 1.44 22.30
CA GLU A 343 -4.93 1.24 23.09
C GLU A 343 -4.64 0.54 24.42
N VAL A 344 -3.79 -0.49 24.41
CA VAL A 344 -3.42 -1.22 25.64
C VAL A 344 -2.73 -0.30 26.64
N PHE A 345 -1.77 0.50 26.18
CA PHE A 345 -1.07 1.49 27.01
C PHE A 345 -2.04 2.52 27.60
N ARG A 346 -2.97 3.03 26.79
CA ARG A 346 -3.98 4.00 27.22
C ARG A 346 -4.84 3.47 28.37
N ARG A 347 -5.32 2.23 28.25
CA ARG A 347 -6.14 1.60 29.29
C ARG A 347 -5.36 1.37 30.58
N ALA A 348 -4.11 0.95 30.48
CA ALA A 348 -3.23 0.83 31.64
C ALA A 348 -2.98 2.19 32.30
N LEU A 349 -2.78 3.26 31.52
CA LEU A 349 -2.57 4.61 32.02
C LEU A 349 -3.79 5.16 32.78
N GLU A 350 -5.00 4.97 32.23
CA GLU A 350 -6.25 5.38 32.88
C GLU A 350 -6.51 4.60 34.17
N ASP A 351 -6.20 3.29 34.19
CA ASP A 351 -6.36 2.43 35.37
C ASP A 351 -5.46 2.86 36.53
N VAL A 352 -4.18 3.17 36.27
CA VAL A 352 -3.23 3.58 37.31
C VAL A 352 -3.36 5.05 37.71
N ALA A 353 -3.95 5.90 36.85
CA ALA A 353 -4.08 7.33 37.07
C ALA A 353 -5.46 7.87 36.66
N PRO A 354 -6.50 7.75 37.53
CA PRO A 354 -7.88 8.17 37.22
C PRO A 354 -8.06 9.66 36.89
N GLY A 355 -7.06 10.50 37.17
CA GLY A 355 -7.05 11.92 36.78
C GLY A 355 -6.62 12.17 35.33
N ILE A 356 -6.27 11.12 34.58
CA ILE A 356 -5.88 11.18 33.17
C ILE A 356 -7.02 10.65 32.31
N GLN A 357 -7.40 11.42 31.30
CA GLN A 357 -8.31 10.98 30.25
C GLN A 357 -7.53 10.75 28.96
N THR A 358 -7.65 9.58 28.34
CA THR A 358 -7.04 9.34 27.03
C THR A 358 -8.06 9.42 25.90
N ARG A 359 -7.59 9.79 24.72
CA ARG A 359 -8.37 9.82 23.47
C ARG A 359 -7.55 9.19 22.34
N GLY A 360 -8.24 8.63 21.36
CA GLY A 360 -7.62 8.14 20.12
C GLY A 360 -7.86 9.14 18.99
N PHE A 361 -6.81 9.48 18.25
CA PHE A 361 -6.91 10.29 17.04
C PHE A 361 -5.93 9.79 15.98
N ALA A 362 -6.15 10.08 14.70
CA ALA A 362 -5.21 9.66 13.66
C ALA A 362 -3.83 10.32 13.89
N GLY A 363 -2.73 9.57 13.78
CA GLY A 363 -1.38 10.02 14.18
C GLY A 363 -0.82 11.22 13.39
N PHE A 364 -1.44 11.60 12.27
CA PHE A 364 -1.11 12.84 11.56
C PHE A 364 -1.72 14.10 12.19
N PHE A 365 -2.58 13.92 13.18
CA PHE A 365 -3.23 14.98 13.95
C PHE A 365 -3.93 16.05 13.11
N GLY A 366 -4.44 15.66 11.94
CA GLY A 366 -5.15 16.57 11.05
C GLY A 366 -4.25 17.53 10.26
N LEU A 367 -2.92 17.36 10.31
CA LEU A 367 -1.96 18.17 9.58
C LEU A 367 -1.63 17.51 8.22
N PRO A 368 -2.12 18.02 7.08
CA PRO A 368 -1.82 17.48 5.75
C PRO A 368 -0.42 17.91 5.29
N VAL A 369 0.61 17.48 6.02
CA VAL A 369 1.98 17.98 5.86
C VAL A 369 2.89 16.99 5.14
N SER A 370 3.77 17.53 4.32
CA SER A 370 5.03 16.88 3.95
C SER A 370 6.15 17.39 4.87
N TYR A 371 7.17 16.56 5.10
CA TYR A 371 8.31 16.91 5.94
C TYR A 371 9.62 16.84 5.15
N ALA A 372 10.40 17.91 5.25
CA ALA A 372 11.70 18.03 4.64
C ALA A 372 12.73 18.50 5.70
N PRO A 373 13.70 17.66 6.07
CA PRO A 373 14.75 18.05 7.01
C PRO A 373 15.53 19.27 6.53
N LEU A 374 16.05 20.07 7.47
CA LEU A 374 16.80 21.29 7.14
C LEU A 374 17.97 21.00 6.20
N GLY A 375 17.97 21.61 5.02
CA GLY A 375 19.04 21.47 4.03
C GLY A 375 19.05 20.17 3.24
N ALA A 376 18.03 19.32 3.38
CA ALA A 376 17.80 18.16 2.52
C ALA A 376 16.95 18.52 1.30
N ALA A 377 17.24 17.91 0.15
CA ALA A 377 16.37 17.97 -1.03
C ALA A 377 15.24 16.92 -0.98
N ALA A 378 15.42 15.87 -0.17
CA ALA A 378 14.44 14.83 0.00
C ALA A 378 13.29 15.29 0.91
N GLU A 379 12.09 14.94 0.52
CA GLU A 379 10.85 15.21 1.23
C GLU A 379 10.06 13.91 1.39
N ARG A 380 9.39 13.75 2.53
CA ARG A 380 8.53 12.61 2.79
C ARG A 380 7.13 13.05 3.21
N PRO A 381 6.08 12.32 2.81
CA PRO A 381 4.75 12.53 3.35
C PRO A 381 4.72 12.23 4.85
N GLN A 382 3.92 12.99 5.59
CA GLN A 382 3.62 12.78 7.02
C GLN A 382 2.10 12.78 7.23
N LEU A 383 1.35 12.24 6.28
CA LEU A 383 -0.11 12.25 6.21
C LEU A 383 -0.61 10.94 5.57
N PRO A 384 -1.91 10.61 5.65
CA PRO A 384 -2.42 9.39 5.05
C PRO A 384 -2.10 9.32 3.56
N GLY A 385 -1.68 8.14 3.05
CA GLY A 385 -1.27 7.98 1.65
C GLY A 385 -2.35 8.30 0.60
N LEU A 386 -3.60 8.43 1.03
CA LEU A 386 -4.74 8.80 0.19
C LEU A 386 -4.90 10.32 0.01
N LEU A 387 -4.09 11.14 0.69
CA LEU A 387 -4.20 12.60 0.68
C LEU A 387 -2.95 13.24 0.06
N ALA A 388 -3.16 14.32 -0.69
CA ALA A 388 -2.08 15.17 -1.16
C ALA A 388 -1.64 16.13 -0.03
N PRO A 389 -0.33 16.34 0.17
CA PRO A 389 0.16 17.38 1.08
C PRO A 389 -0.33 18.77 0.66
N ALA A 390 -0.79 19.55 1.63
CA ALA A 390 -1.20 20.95 1.43
C ALA A 390 -0.29 21.93 2.19
N LEU A 391 0.50 21.43 3.14
CA LEU A 391 1.40 22.19 3.99
C LEU A 391 2.76 21.51 4.02
N ARG A 392 3.78 22.25 4.43
CA ARG A 392 5.14 21.73 4.58
C ARG A 392 5.64 21.98 6.00
N VAL A 393 6.40 21.03 6.53
CA VAL A 393 7.12 21.16 7.79
C VAL A 393 8.60 21.01 7.49
N SER A 394 9.40 21.95 7.97
CA SER A 394 10.85 21.84 7.94
C SER A 394 11.45 22.05 9.32
N ASP A 395 12.68 21.59 9.52
CA ASP A 395 13.38 21.82 10.78
C ASP A 395 13.92 23.25 10.82
N SER A 396 13.74 23.93 11.93
CA SER A 396 14.27 25.28 12.17
C SER A 396 14.79 25.41 13.61
N CYS A 397 15.80 26.24 13.80
CA CYS A 397 16.23 26.69 15.13
C CYS A 397 15.57 28.01 15.57
N GLY A 398 14.61 28.52 14.78
CA GLY A 398 13.92 29.79 15.02
C GLY A 398 14.68 31.03 14.51
N ASP A 399 15.81 30.86 13.82
CA ASP A 399 16.59 31.94 13.20
C ASP A 399 16.95 31.56 11.76
N THR A 400 16.36 32.27 10.80
CA THR A 400 16.52 32.02 9.36
C THR A 400 17.98 32.09 8.90
N GLN A 401 18.79 32.98 9.47
CA GLN A 401 20.19 33.10 9.08
C GLN A 401 21.00 31.91 9.60
N ALA A 402 20.77 31.53 10.85
CA ALA A 402 21.40 30.36 11.46
C ALA A 402 20.99 29.06 10.74
N ASP A 403 19.72 28.93 10.37
CA ASP A 403 19.19 27.80 9.60
C ASP A 403 19.88 27.69 8.24
N GLY A 404 20.03 28.80 7.51
CA GLY A 404 20.75 28.83 6.24
C GLY A 404 22.20 28.37 6.36
N ALA A 405 22.90 28.82 7.39
CA ALA A 405 24.28 28.42 7.67
C ALA A 405 24.40 26.94 8.09
N MET A 406 23.45 26.43 8.89
CA MET A 406 23.37 25.01 9.25
C MET A 406 23.10 24.13 8.02
N ALA A 407 22.13 24.51 7.18
CA ALA A 407 21.81 23.80 5.95
C ALA A 407 23.02 23.71 5.00
N ALA A 408 23.77 24.80 4.82
CA ALA A 408 24.97 24.81 3.99
C ALA A 408 26.07 23.88 4.53
N ARG A 409 26.33 23.90 5.84
CA ARG A 409 27.29 23.01 6.50
C ARG A 409 26.89 21.54 6.37
N ARG A 410 25.61 21.22 6.58
CA ARG A 410 25.06 19.88 6.40
C ARG A 410 25.30 19.36 4.98
N ARG A 411 24.94 20.15 3.96
CA ARG A 411 25.17 19.80 2.55
C ARG A 411 26.64 19.53 2.24
N GLN A 412 27.56 20.35 2.75
CA GLN A 412 28.99 20.12 2.56
C GLN A 412 29.47 18.81 3.22
N ARG A 413 29.01 18.49 4.43
CA ARG A 413 29.36 17.24 5.10
C ARG A 413 28.82 16.02 4.36
N LEU A 414 27.57 16.08 3.91
CA LEU A 414 26.95 15.01 3.11
C LEU A 414 27.68 14.83 1.77
N ALA A 415 28.02 15.91 1.07
CA ALA A 415 28.78 15.86 -0.17
C ALA A 415 30.14 15.18 0.02
N ARG A 416 30.90 15.57 1.06
CA ARG A 416 32.19 14.94 1.41
C ARG A 416 32.05 13.46 1.73
N ALA A 417 31.00 13.08 2.47
CA ALA A 417 30.73 11.68 2.79
C ALA A 417 30.37 10.88 1.52
N SER A 418 29.59 11.47 0.59
CA SER A 418 29.22 10.81 -0.66
C SER A 418 30.37 10.68 -1.66
N SER A 419 31.41 11.50 -1.58
CA SER A 419 32.58 11.41 -2.48
C SER A 419 33.27 10.04 -2.42
N TRP A 420 33.18 9.35 -1.28
CA TRP A 420 33.74 8.00 -1.12
C TRP A 420 32.88 6.91 -1.78
N ARG A 421 31.60 7.17 -2.08
CA ARG A 421 30.68 6.16 -2.64
C ARG A 421 31.16 5.64 -3.99
N HIS A 422 31.64 6.53 -4.85
CA HIS A 422 32.18 6.16 -6.17
C HIS A 422 33.37 5.19 -6.04
N PHE A 423 34.23 5.38 -5.04
CA PHE A 423 35.35 4.46 -4.81
C PHE A 423 34.89 3.10 -4.28
N THR A 424 33.82 3.07 -3.48
CA THR A 424 33.27 1.83 -2.93
C THR A 424 32.38 1.06 -3.91
N SER A 425 31.85 1.71 -4.96
CA SER A 425 30.98 1.05 -5.95
C SER A 425 31.72 0.47 -7.15
N LEU A 426 32.97 0.89 -7.39
CA LEU A 426 33.77 0.36 -8.51
C LEU A 426 34.30 -1.05 -8.18
N PRO A 427 34.07 -2.07 -9.05
CA PRO A 427 34.49 -3.45 -8.79
C PRO A 427 36.00 -3.61 -8.49
N ALA A 428 36.84 -2.83 -9.16
CA ALA A 428 38.29 -2.91 -9.02
C ALA A 428 38.82 -2.37 -7.68
N SER A 429 38.07 -1.50 -6.98
CA SER A 429 38.49 -0.90 -5.71
C SER A 429 37.72 -1.42 -4.51
N ALA A 430 36.48 -1.88 -4.69
CA ALA A 430 35.64 -2.38 -3.60
C ALA A 430 36.30 -3.53 -2.83
N PHE A 431 36.82 -4.54 -3.54
CA PHE A 431 37.48 -5.70 -2.91
C PHE A 431 38.77 -5.30 -2.19
N SER A 432 39.65 -4.54 -2.84
CA SER A 432 40.91 -4.09 -2.24
C SER A 432 40.68 -3.19 -1.01
N LEU A 433 39.62 -2.37 -1.02
CA LEU A 433 39.24 -1.56 0.14
C LEU A 433 38.82 -2.43 1.32
N VAL A 434 37.98 -3.45 1.07
CA VAL A 434 37.54 -4.41 2.10
C VAL A 434 38.73 -5.21 2.63
N GLU A 435 39.65 -5.67 1.76
CA GLU A 435 40.86 -6.39 2.19
C GLU A 435 41.79 -5.51 3.03
N THR A 436 41.95 -4.24 2.67
CA THR A 436 42.89 -3.31 3.34
C THR A 436 42.33 -2.77 4.64
N LEU A 437 41.05 -2.40 4.68
CA LEU A 437 40.43 -1.71 5.82
C LEU A 437 39.46 -2.59 6.62
N GLY A 438 39.11 -3.77 6.13
CA GLY A 438 38.07 -4.63 6.71
C GLY A 438 38.40 -5.10 8.12
N LEU A 439 39.67 -5.41 8.43
CA LEU A 439 40.08 -5.75 9.80
C LEU A 439 39.86 -4.59 10.78
N GLY A 440 39.94 -3.33 10.31
CA GLY A 440 39.62 -2.14 11.10
C GLY A 440 38.14 -2.04 11.49
N TYR A 441 37.24 -2.76 10.80
CA TYR A 441 35.81 -2.81 11.13
C TYR A 441 35.46 -3.86 12.19
N LEU A 442 36.38 -4.76 12.56
CA LEU A 442 36.08 -5.84 13.52
C LEU A 442 35.56 -5.31 14.85
N GLY A 443 36.17 -4.26 15.40
CA GLY A 443 35.70 -3.63 16.63
C GLY A 443 34.30 -3.03 16.52
N LYS A 444 33.95 -2.45 15.35
CA LYS A 444 32.60 -1.95 15.07
C LYS A 444 31.59 -3.09 14.97
N LEU A 445 31.94 -4.20 14.32
CA LEU A 445 31.10 -5.39 14.23
C LEU A 445 30.85 -5.98 15.62
N VAL A 446 31.89 -6.20 16.41
CA VAL A 446 31.76 -6.70 17.79
C VAL A 446 30.86 -5.76 18.60
N ARG A 447 31.09 -4.45 18.56
CA ARG A 447 30.23 -3.48 19.27
C ARG A 447 28.77 -3.56 18.80
N ASN A 448 28.53 -3.68 17.50
CA ASN A 448 27.18 -3.76 16.93
C ASN A 448 26.49 -5.10 17.21
N SER A 449 27.24 -6.16 17.53
CA SER A 449 26.72 -7.48 17.92
C SER A 449 26.43 -7.59 19.42
N LEU A 450 26.91 -6.65 20.25
CA LEU A 450 26.59 -6.61 21.68
C LEU A 450 25.22 -5.94 21.92
N SER A 451 24.53 -6.36 22.97
CA SER A 451 23.26 -5.74 23.37
C SER A 451 23.46 -4.26 23.74
N GLY A 452 22.53 -3.41 23.30
CA GLY A 452 22.60 -1.96 23.54
C GLY A 452 23.44 -1.18 22.53
N ALA A 453 23.83 -1.79 21.40
CA ALA A 453 24.38 -1.04 20.28
C ALA A 453 23.41 0.09 19.87
N PRO A 454 23.89 1.34 19.70
CA PRO A 454 23.03 2.44 19.32
C PRO A 454 22.40 2.14 17.96
N LEU A 455 21.09 2.36 17.87
CA LEU A 455 20.38 2.26 16.61
C LEU A 455 20.97 3.26 15.61
N PRO A 456 21.00 2.92 14.31
CA PRO A 456 21.40 3.85 13.29
C PRO A 456 20.58 5.14 13.39
N GLU A 457 21.24 6.29 13.31
CA GLU A 457 20.54 7.58 13.24
C GLU A 457 19.67 7.63 11.99
N GLY A 458 18.43 8.11 12.15
CA GLY A 458 17.51 8.30 11.03
C GLY A 458 18.08 9.27 9.99
N TRP A 459 17.77 9.04 8.71
CA TRP A 459 18.28 9.82 7.57
C TRP A 459 18.06 11.34 7.72
N GLY A 460 16.98 11.75 8.40
CA GLY A 460 16.66 13.14 8.68
C GLY A 460 17.73 13.88 9.48
N ARG A 461 18.56 13.17 10.26
CA ARG A 461 19.67 13.72 11.06
C ARG A 461 21.03 13.61 10.36
N ALA A 462 21.12 12.88 9.26
CA ALA A 462 22.40 12.64 8.57
C ALA A 462 23.08 13.96 8.17
N GLY A 463 24.35 14.09 8.55
CA GLY A 463 25.18 15.28 8.28
C GLY A 463 25.02 16.43 9.29
N LEU A 464 24.18 16.29 10.31
CA LEU A 464 24.06 17.22 11.44
C LEU A 464 24.90 16.74 12.63
N SER A 465 25.39 17.67 13.45
CA SER A 465 25.96 17.34 14.76
C SER A 465 24.86 17.13 15.81
N GLY A 466 25.20 16.52 16.95
CA GLY A 466 24.26 16.40 18.07
C GLY A 466 23.75 17.75 18.59
N ASP A 467 24.63 18.77 18.61
CA ASP A 467 24.30 20.14 19.02
C ASP A 467 23.44 20.90 17.99
N GLU A 468 23.63 20.64 16.70
CA GLU A 468 22.71 21.15 15.67
C GLU A 468 21.34 20.48 15.80
N THR A 469 21.31 19.16 15.97
CA THR A 469 20.07 18.38 16.11
C THR A 469 19.25 18.81 17.33
N SER A 470 19.90 19.06 18.48
CA SER A 470 19.23 19.45 19.72
C SER A 470 18.58 20.84 19.66
N ARG A 471 19.02 21.71 18.73
CA ARG A 471 18.47 23.05 18.50
C ARG A 471 17.32 23.09 17.50
N LEU A 472 17.21 22.07 16.64
CA LEU A 472 16.20 22.02 15.59
C LEU A 472 14.84 21.55 16.13
N ARG A 473 13.78 22.21 15.68
CA ARG A 473 12.38 21.85 15.93
C ARG A 473 11.62 21.82 14.60
N PRO A 474 10.70 20.87 14.40
CA PRO A 474 9.77 20.93 13.28
C PRO A 474 8.94 22.21 13.36
N ALA A 475 9.01 23.01 12.30
CA ALA A 475 8.28 24.26 12.14
C ALA A 475 7.34 24.13 10.94
N LEU A 476 6.06 24.44 11.17
CA LEU A 476 5.05 24.44 10.13
C LEU A 476 5.21 25.69 9.25
N GLU A 477 5.37 25.49 7.95
CA GLU A 477 5.42 26.56 6.95
C GLU A 477 3.99 26.96 6.61
N LEU A 478 3.50 28.01 7.27
CA LEU A 478 2.17 28.57 7.05
C LEU A 478 2.17 29.48 5.81
N PRO A 479 1.22 29.30 4.87
CA PRO A 479 1.19 30.07 3.63
C PRO A 479 0.67 31.50 3.84
N GLY A 480 1.23 32.44 3.08
CA GLY A 480 0.69 33.80 2.92
C GLY A 480 1.15 34.83 3.97
N GLU A 481 0.69 36.07 3.79
CA GLU A 481 0.98 37.18 4.72
C GLU A 481 0.22 37.03 6.06
N ASP A 482 -0.91 36.31 6.07
CA ASP A 482 -1.71 36.00 7.26
C ASP A 482 -1.45 34.58 7.79
N ALA A 483 -0.22 34.33 8.20
CA ALA A 483 0.17 33.05 8.80
C ALA A 483 -0.65 32.75 10.08
N ALA A 484 -0.98 33.76 10.87
CA ALA A 484 -1.74 33.59 12.11
C ALA A 484 -3.17 33.10 11.82
N GLY A 485 -3.88 33.72 10.87
CA GLY A 485 -5.22 33.29 10.46
C GLY A 485 -5.24 31.86 9.92
N ALA A 486 -4.30 31.51 9.04
CA ALA A 486 -4.16 30.14 8.54
C ALA A 486 -3.89 29.13 9.67
N GLY A 487 -3.05 29.51 10.64
CA GLY A 487 -2.78 28.70 11.83
C GLY A 487 -4.03 28.51 12.70
N THR A 488 -4.83 29.56 12.88
CA THR A 488 -6.12 29.50 13.61
C THR A 488 -7.12 28.57 12.93
N ASP A 489 -7.25 28.61 11.59
CA ASP A 489 -8.14 27.72 10.83
C ASP A 489 -7.78 26.24 11.05
N ILE A 490 -6.48 25.93 11.02
CA ILE A 490 -5.98 24.57 11.24
C ILE A 490 -6.27 24.14 12.69
N ALA A 491 -5.93 24.99 13.66
CA ALA A 491 -6.11 24.70 15.08
C ALA A 491 -7.59 24.46 15.43
N GLU A 492 -8.49 25.30 14.93
CA GLU A 492 -9.95 25.16 15.09
C GLU A 492 -10.43 23.81 14.58
N ARG A 493 -10.08 23.47 13.33
CA ARG A 493 -10.49 22.22 12.70
C ARG A 493 -9.99 21.00 13.48
N VAL A 494 -8.74 21.03 13.91
CA VAL A 494 -8.09 19.92 14.62
C VAL A 494 -8.70 19.74 16.02
N LEU A 495 -8.84 20.81 16.80
CA LEU A 495 -9.45 20.74 18.14
C LEU A 495 -10.91 20.29 18.07
N GLY A 496 -11.66 20.78 17.08
CA GLY A 496 -13.02 20.33 16.78
C GLY A 496 -13.08 18.83 16.50
N ALA A 497 -12.22 18.34 15.60
CA ALA A 497 -12.14 16.92 15.26
C ALA A 497 -11.71 16.01 16.44
N MET A 498 -10.87 16.51 17.36
CA MET A 498 -10.48 15.79 18.58
C MET A 498 -11.56 15.85 19.69
N GLY A 499 -12.61 16.65 19.50
CA GLY A 499 -13.61 16.94 20.54
C GLY A 499 -13.02 17.68 21.74
N LEU A 500 -12.00 18.51 21.52
CA LEU A 500 -11.34 19.36 22.52
C LEU A 500 -11.86 20.81 22.42
N THR A 501 -13.18 20.96 22.37
CA THR A 501 -13.86 22.26 22.20
C THR A 501 -14.34 22.88 23.52
N GLY A 502 -14.18 22.17 24.64
CA GLY A 502 -14.53 22.62 25.98
C GLY A 502 -13.96 21.67 27.05
N ASN A 503 -13.79 22.16 28.27
CA ASN A 503 -13.18 21.41 29.38
C ASN A 503 -11.78 20.86 29.06
N VAL A 504 -10.92 21.71 28.48
CA VAL A 504 -9.54 21.37 28.16
C VAL A 504 -8.70 21.33 29.43
N ALA A 505 -7.96 20.24 29.65
CA ALA A 505 -7.09 20.07 30.81
C ALA A 505 -5.94 21.10 30.86
N GLY A 506 -5.33 21.25 32.02
CA GLY A 506 -4.12 22.08 32.17
C GLY A 506 -2.92 21.54 31.37
N LEU A 507 -2.88 20.23 31.15
CA LEU A 507 -1.90 19.58 30.30
C LEU A 507 -2.61 18.74 29.23
N VAL A 508 -2.28 18.99 27.96
CA VAL A 508 -2.72 18.17 26.84
C VAL A 508 -1.51 17.51 26.19
N LEU A 509 -1.44 16.19 26.24
CA LEU A 509 -0.40 15.41 25.56
C LEU A 509 -0.88 15.05 24.15
N LEU A 510 -0.06 15.35 23.15
CA LEU A 510 -0.23 14.89 21.76
C LEU A 510 0.77 13.77 21.53
N VAL A 511 0.30 12.53 21.62
CA VAL A 511 1.16 11.34 21.64
C VAL A 511 1.10 10.66 20.27
N GLY A 512 2.04 11.02 19.40
CA GLY A 512 2.28 10.24 18.18
C GLY A 512 2.80 8.86 18.54
N HIS A 513 2.83 7.93 17.59
CA HIS A 513 3.53 6.67 17.81
C HIS A 513 4.61 6.42 16.78
N GLY A 514 5.54 5.55 17.14
CA GLY A 514 6.54 4.99 16.25
C GLY A 514 6.93 3.60 16.73
N SER A 515 7.97 3.07 16.13
CA SER A 515 8.53 1.77 16.46
C SER A 515 10.05 1.82 16.43
N THR A 516 10.68 0.85 17.10
CA THR A 516 12.10 0.61 16.98
C THR A 516 12.33 -0.73 16.29
N SER A 517 13.12 -0.72 15.22
CA SER A 517 13.59 -1.94 14.59
C SER A 517 15.00 -1.75 14.01
N SER A 518 15.71 -2.85 13.77
CA SER A 518 17.03 -2.86 13.16
C SER A 518 17.06 -3.90 12.04
N ASN A 519 17.59 -3.52 10.88
CA ASN A 519 17.66 -4.37 9.69
C ASN A 519 16.30 -4.95 9.25
N ASN A 520 15.24 -4.15 9.36
CA ASN A 520 13.89 -4.54 8.96
C ASN A 520 13.45 -3.79 7.68
N PRO A 521 13.37 -4.46 6.52
CA PRO A 521 12.89 -3.82 5.28
C PRO A 521 11.42 -3.39 5.36
N GLN A 522 10.65 -3.90 6.33
CA GLN A 522 9.25 -3.55 6.57
C GLN A 522 9.07 -2.58 7.76
N ALA A 523 10.13 -1.87 8.18
CA ALA A 523 10.09 -0.97 9.34
C ALA A 523 8.93 0.05 9.27
N ALA A 524 8.66 0.62 8.09
CA ALA A 524 7.57 1.58 7.91
C ALA A 524 6.18 1.02 8.26
N ALA A 525 5.97 -0.29 8.10
CA ALA A 525 4.72 -0.95 8.45
C ALA A 525 4.50 -1.07 9.98
N LEU A 526 5.56 -0.90 10.78
CA LEU A 526 5.46 -0.85 12.24
C LEU A 526 5.24 0.57 12.77
N ASP A 527 5.53 1.59 11.96
CA ASP A 527 5.26 3.00 12.26
C ASP A 527 3.80 3.35 11.94
N CYS A 528 3.48 4.64 11.85
CA CYS A 528 2.10 5.10 11.73
C CYS A 528 1.59 5.04 10.29
N GLY A 529 0.57 4.20 10.05
CA GLY A 529 -0.13 4.15 8.76
C GLY A 529 -0.79 5.49 8.40
N ALA A 530 -1.32 6.23 9.40
CA ALA A 530 -1.88 7.56 9.19
C ALA A 530 -0.81 8.62 8.85
N CYS A 531 0.47 8.34 9.05
CA CYS A 531 1.58 9.20 8.67
C CYS A 531 2.35 8.65 7.45
N CYS A 532 1.75 7.76 6.65
CA CYS A 532 2.41 7.11 5.49
C CYS A 532 3.63 6.25 5.88
N GLY A 533 3.48 5.44 6.94
CA GLY A 533 4.55 4.57 7.42
C GLY A 533 5.71 5.32 8.08
N GLN A 534 5.44 6.51 8.61
CA GLN A 534 6.41 7.34 9.35
C GLN A 534 6.00 7.47 10.81
N THR A 535 6.94 7.84 11.69
CA THR A 535 6.62 8.14 13.08
C THR A 535 5.75 9.40 13.19
N GLY A 536 4.83 9.42 14.16
CA GLY A 536 3.99 10.58 14.48
C GLY A 536 4.73 11.75 15.14
N GLU A 537 6.06 11.66 15.33
CA GLU A 537 6.88 12.63 16.06
C GLU A 537 6.76 14.05 15.47
N VAL A 538 6.91 14.17 14.15
CA VAL A 538 6.91 15.47 13.46
C VAL A 538 5.57 16.16 13.62
N ASN A 539 4.46 15.42 13.43
CA ASN A 539 3.11 15.96 13.45
C ASN A 539 2.69 16.37 14.86
N ALA A 540 2.99 15.53 15.87
CA ALA A 540 2.73 15.85 17.26
C ALA A 540 3.45 17.14 17.67
N ARG A 541 4.74 17.28 17.30
CA ARG A 541 5.56 18.45 17.64
C ARG A 541 5.10 19.72 16.90
N ALA A 542 4.79 19.61 15.61
CA ALA A 542 4.29 20.73 14.82
C ALA A 542 2.93 21.22 15.34
N LEU A 543 2.00 20.33 15.67
CA LEU A 543 0.72 20.71 16.24
C LEU A 543 0.84 21.30 17.64
N ALA A 544 1.68 20.71 18.50
CA ALA A 544 1.93 21.26 19.84
C ALA A 544 2.49 22.69 19.76
N ALA A 545 3.41 22.96 18.83
CA ALA A 545 3.92 24.31 18.59
C ALA A 545 2.81 25.27 18.14
N LEU A 546 1.99 24.86 17.16
CA LEU A 546 0.87 25.65 16.64
C LEU A 546 -0.14 26.01 17.73
N LEU A 547 -0.55 25.04 18.56
CA LEU A 547 -1.55 25.23 19.61
C LEU A 547 -1.02 26.03 20.81
N ASN A 548 0.30 26.16 20.95
CA ASN A 548 0.92 27.01 21.96
C ASN A 548 1.24 28.42 21.44
N ASP A 549 1.04 28.70 20.16
CA ASP A 549 1.27 30.04 19.60
C ASP A 549 0.25 31.05 20.13
N PRO A 550 0.69 32.15 20.78
CA PRO A 550 -0.21 33.17 21.31
C PRO A 550 -1.10 33.84 20.25
N ALA A 551 -0.62 34.00 19.01
CA ALA A 551 -1.41 34.58 17.92
C ALA A 551 -2.54 33.64 17.49
N VAL A 552 -2.25 32.35 17.35
CA VAL A 552 -3.25 31.32 17.05
C VAL A 552 -4.30 31.25 18.15
N ARG A 553 -3.87 31.25 19.42
CA ARG A 553 -4.79 31.23 20.58
C ARG A 553 -5.71 32.45 20.64
N ARG A 554 -5.21 33.65 20.30
CA ARG A 554 -6.06 34.85 20.20
C ARG A 554 -7.12 34.69 19.12
N GLY A 555 -6.72 34.23 17.93
CA GLY A 555 -7.67 33.96 16.84
C GLY A 555 -8.72 32.91 17.21
N LEU A 556 -8.37 31.87 17.97
CA LEU A 556 -9.33 30.87 18.45
C LEU A 556 -10.34 31.47 19.44
N ALA A 557 -9.87 32.33 20.36
CA ALA A 557 -10.73 33.00 21.32
C ALA A 557 -11.75 33.93 20.63
N GLU A 558 -11.33 34.65 19.58
CA GLU A 558 -12.23 35.47 18.74
C GLU A 558 -13.33 34.64 18.05
N ARG A 559 -13.08 33.34 17.83
CA ARG A 559 -14.03 32.38 17.24
C ARG A 559 -14.83 31.59 18.29
N GLY A 560 -14.69 31.93 19.57
CA GLY A 560 -15.42 31.28 20.66
C GLY A 560 -14.84 29.95 21.14
N MET A 561 -13.61 29.61 20.75
CA MET A 561 -12.86 28.49 21.34
C MET A 561 -11.76 29.02 22.25
N GLU A 562 -12.10 29.16 23.53
CA GLU A 562 -11.15 29.62 24.53
C GLU A 562 -10.32 28.45 25.08
N ILE A 563 -9.00 28.53 24.88
CA ILE A 563 -8.03 27.65 25.53
C ILE A 563 -7.51 28.40 26.76
N PRO A 564 -7.66 27.86 27.99
CA PRO A 564 -7.14 28.50 29.18
C PRO A 564 -5.64 28.83 29.06
N ALA A 565 -5.23 29.99 29.56
CA ALA A 565 -3.81 30.39 29.55
C ALA A 565 -2.90 29.40 30.31
N SER A 566 -3.46 28.68 31.29
CA SER A 566 -2.79 27.62 32.04
C SER A 566 -2.64 26.29 31.27
N THR A 567 -3.32 26.14 30.13
CA THR A 567 -3.25 24.92 29.31
C THR A 567 -1.98 24.92 28.47
N HIS A 568 -1.23 23.82 28.56
CA HIS A 568 -0.04 23.56 27.76
C HIS A 568 -0.22 22.31 26.89
N PHE A 569 0.12 22.42 25.60
CA PHE A 569 0.19 21.28 24.71
C PHE A 569 1.63 20.76 24.67
N LEU A 570 1.82 19.46 24.90
CA LEU A 570 3.12 18.80 24.87
C LEU A 570 3.09 17.61 23.91
N ALA A 571 4.06 17.56 23.00
CA ALA A 571 4.23 16.41 22.13
C ALA A 571 4.99 15.28 22.86
N ALA A 572 4.55 14.05 22.66
CA ALA A 572 5.24 12.83 23.10
C ALA A 572 5.22 11.78 21.99
N LEU A 573 6.01 10.72 22.14
CA LEU A 573 6.10 9.64 21.14
C LEU A 573 6.06 8.29 21.83
N HIS A 574 4.94 7.59 21.68
CA HIS A 574 4.82 6.21 22.14
C HIS A 574 5.55 5.25 21.19
N ASN A 575 6.58 4.59 21.69
CA ASN A 575 7.25 3.50 21.00
C ASN A 575 6.47 2.20 21.20
N THR A 576 5.67 1.83 20.19
CA THR A 576 4.81 0.64 20.21
C THR A 576 5.54 -0.71 20.25
N THR A 577 6.89 -0.71 20.24
CA THR A 577 7.70 -1.93 20.39
C THR A 577 8.30 -2.08 21.80
N THR A 578 8.37 -1.01 22.59
CA THR A 578 9.00 -1.00 23.91
C THR A 578 8.13 -0.40 25.02
N ASP A 579 6.98 0.17 24.65
CA ASP A 579 6.08 0.96 25.49
C ASP A 579 6.72 2.20 26.16
N GLU A 580 7.88 2.65 25.66
CA GLU A 580 8.50 3.92 26.06
C GLU A 580 7.73 5.12 25.46
N VAL A 581 7.56 6.21 26.21
CA VAL A 581 6.80 7.42 25.80
C VAL A 581 7.61 8.70 25.92
#